data_AF-A0A3D6DJ88-F1
#
_entry.id   AF-A0A3D6DJ88-F1
#
_cell.length_a   1.000
_cell.length_b   1.000
_cell.length_c   1.000
_cell.angle_alpha   90.00
_cell.angle_beta   90.00
_cell.angle_gamma   90.00
#
_symmetry.space_group_name_H-M   'P 1'
#
loop_
_entity.id
_entity.type
_entity.pdbx_description
1 polymer ?
#
loop_
_entity_poly.entity_id
_entity_poly.type
_entity_poly.pdbx_seq_one_letter_code
_entity_poly.pdbx_strand_id
1 'polypeptide(L)'
;IQIKMAQGAKPGEGGQLPGPKVNPYIASVRNSTPYVGLISPPPHHDIYSIEDLAQLIYDLKNANREARINVKLVSEVGVGTIAAGVAKAKADVILISGYDGGTGASPLTSLKHAGLPWELGIAEAQQTLVMNDLRSRIVLECDGQMKTGRDVAIACLLGAEEFGFSTAPLVASGCIMMRACHLNTCPVGIATQDPELRKNFKGKPEHVINFMYFVALELREIMARLGFRTIDEMVGQSQKLNMNKAIDHYKAQGIDLSKILYKPEVPDYVDTYNTKKQDHGLENVLDFKIVSKAHTAIYRKDPQHLEFKINNTNRSVGAILSNEISKIHGANGLPEDTLSIFFMGTAGQSFGAFATRGLFLKVIGNCNDYFGKGLSGGKLIAQVPKEATFKADENIIIGNVALYGAVTGEAYINGVAGERFCVRNSGATAVVEGIGDHGCEYMTGGEAVVLGEFGRNFAAGMSGGIAYLFSDDGTFDDKKFNLEMVELEDLTEKDHLRVNELLNNHLDYTNSSRAATILEDWNINKKKFIKVMPTDYKRALALLEKEAEEAKID
;
A
#
# COMPACT_ATOMS: atom_id res chain seq x y z
N ILE A 1 5.77 3.61 9.70
CA ILE A 1 5.06 3.31 8.43
C ILE A 1 3.60 3.65 8.63
N GLN A 2 2.98 4.41 7.73
CA GLN A 2 1.57 4.80 7.83
C GLN A 2 0.72 4.05 6.80
N ILE A 3 -0.22 3.24 7.27
CA ILE A 3 -1.32 2.67 6.49
C ILE A 3 -2.37 3.78 6.35
N LYS A 4 -2.50 4.31 5.14
CA LYS A 4 -3.44 5.39 4.85
C LYS A 4 -4.77 4.80 4.40
N MET A 5 -5.72 4.64 5.33
CA MET A 5 -7.08 4.21 4.96
C MET A 5 -7.82 5.32 4.21
N ALA A 6 -7.70 6.55 4.69
CA ALA A 6 -8.42 7.69 4.13
C ALA A 6 -7.66 9.02 4.36
N GLN A 7 -8.21 10.11 3.81
CA GLN A 7 -7.81 11.47 4.11
C GLN A 7 -9.04 12.39 4.21
N GLY A 8 -9.00 13.39 5.09
CA GLY A 8 -10.16 14.25 5.38
C GLY A 8 -10.79 14.91 4.15
N ALA A 9 -9.97 15.34 3.18
CA ALA A 9 -10.46 16.02 1.98
C ALA A 9 -11.26 15.14 1.01
N LYS A 10 -11.12 13.80 1.10
CA LYS A 10 -11.80 12.82 0.24
C LYS A 10 -11.76 11.43 0.88
N PRO A 11 -12.57 11.19 1.91
CA PRO A 11 -12.45 9.98 2.74
C PRO A 11 -12.77 8.69 1.98
N GLY A 12 -13.77 8.71 1.09
CA GLY A 12 -14.22 7.55 0.33
C GLY A 12 -13.49 7.31 -0.99
N GLU A 13 -12.33 7.95 -1.22
CA GLU A 13 -11.64 7.93 -2.52
C GLU A 13 -10.12 7.80 -2.39
N GLY A 14 -9.48 7.41 -3.50
CA GLY A 14 -8.04 7.29 -3.62
C GLY A 14 -7.30 8.63 -3.87
N GLY A 15 -5.98 8.54 -3.83
CA GLY A 15 -5.07 9.60 -4.25
C GLY A 15 -5.29 9.98 -5.71
N GLN A 16 -5.07 11.26 -6.05
CA GLN A 16 -5.17 11.76 -7.42
C GLN A 16 -3.95 12.61 -7.72
N LEU A 17 -3.26 12.30 -8.82
CA LEU A 17 -2.16 13.10 -9.35
C LEU A 17 -2.39 13.33 -10.85
N PRO A 18 -2.73 14.56 -11.26
CA PRO A 18 -2.96 14.87 -12.67
C PRO A 18 -1.75 14.55 -13.55
N GLY A 19 -2.01 14.04 -14.76
CA GLY A 19 -0.98 13.62 -15.73
C GLY A 19 0.13 14.64 -15.98
N PRO A 20 -0.16 15.94 -16.18
CA PRO A 20 0.88 16.97 -16.33
C PRO A 20 1.87 17.09 -15.17
N LYS A 21 1.53 16.56 -13.98
CA LYS A 21 2.42 16.51 -12.81
C LYS A 21 3.23 15.21 -12.72
N VAL A 22 2.97 14.24 -13.60
CA VAL A 22 3.68 12.96 -13.67
C VAL A 22 4.81 13.08 -14.68
N ASN A 23 5.74 14.01 -14.45
CA ASN A 23 6.93 14.13 -15.31
C ASN A 23 7.81 12.86 -15.19
N PRO A 24 8.83 12.67 -16.05
CA PRO A 24 9.66 11.45 -16.04
C PRO A 24 10.28 11.10 -14.69
N TYR A 25 10.64 12.12 -13.88
CA TYR A 25 11.15 11.90 -12.52
C TYR A 25 10.06 11.36 -11.57
N ILE A 26 8.85 11.91 -11.60
CA ILE A 26 7.74 11.41 -10.78
C ILE A 26 7.31 10.02 -11.23
N ALA A 27 7.32 9.77 -12.54
CA ALA A 27 7.00 8.48 -13.13
C ALA A 27 7.99 7.40 -12.69
N SER A 28 9.30 7.70 -12.67
CA SER A 28 10.32 6.75 -12.23
C SER A 28 10.22 6.40 -10.74
N VAL A 29 9.92 7.38 -9.88
CA VAL A 29 9.69 7.15 -8.44
C VAL A 29 8.46 6.27 -8.18
N ARG A 30 7.52 6.23 -9.11
CA ARG A 30 6.23 5.52 -8.96
C ARG A 30 6.12 4.27 -9.82
N ASN A 31 7.16 3.92 -10.58
CA ASN A 31 7.11 2.85 -11.57
C ASN A 31 5.85 2.94 -12.46
N SER A 32 5.59 4.16 -12.95
CA SER A 32 4.43 4.48 -13.77
C SER A 32 4.85 5.09 -15.11
N THR A 33 3.88 5.30 -16.00
CA THR A 33 4.11 5.93 -17.30
C THR A 33 4.17 7.45 -17.16
N PRO A 34 5.18 8.13 -17.76
CA PRO A 34 5.22 9.58 -17.81
C PRO A 34 3.95 10.19 -18.42
N TYR A 35 3.50 11.28 -17.83
CA TYR A 35 2.36 12.12 -18.23
C TYR A 35 0.97 11.47 -18.16
N VAL A 36 0.88 10.21 -17.76
CA VAL A 36 -0.40 9.54 -17.50
C VAL A 36 -0.90 9.90 -16.10
N GLY A 37 -2.17 10.26 -15.99
CA GLY A 37 -2.80 10.60 -14.71
C GLY A 37 -2.85 9.39 -13.77
N LEU A 38 -2.55 9.59 -12.49
CA LEU A 38 -2.59 8.53 -11.49
C LEU A 38 -3.78 8.72 -10.56
N ILE A 39 -4.78 7.87 -10.72
CA ILE A 39 -5.90 7.71 -9.80
C ILE A 39 -5.65 6.42 -9.04
N SER A 40 -5.48 6.52 -7.72
CA SER A 40 -5.34 5.33 -6.89
C SER A 40 -6.71 4.69 -6.68
N PRO A 41 -6.79 3.35 -6.56
CA PRO A 41 -8.02 2.69 -6.14
C PRO A 41 -8.51 3.28 -4.80
N PRO A 42 -9.82 3.42 -4.59
CA PRO A 42 -10.35 3.84 -3.30
C PRO A 42 -9.97 2.89 -2.15
N PRO A 43 -10.08 1.56 -2.26
CA PRO A 43 -9.65 0.65 -1.20
C PRO A 43 -8.18 0.26 -1.36
N HIS A 44 -7.58 -0.17 -0.25
CA HIS A 44 -6.44 -1.08 -0.29
C HIS A 44 -6.97 -2.46 -0.64
N HIS A 45 -6.49 -3.06 -1.74
CA HIS A 45 -7.01 -4.37 -2.18
C HIS A 45 -6.57 -5.52 -1.27
N ASP A 46 -5.67 -5.27 -0.33
CA ASP A 46 -5.27 -6.18 0.75
C ASP A 46 -5.91 -5.82 2.10
N ILE A 47 -6.98 -5.00 2.10
CA ILE A 47 -7.76 -4.66 3.30
C ILE A 47 -9.26 -4.60 2.96
N TYR A 48 -9.96 -5.72 3.13
CA TYR A 48 -11.42 -5.78 3.00
C TYR A 48 -12.15 -5.95 4.33
N SER A 49 -11.39 -6.20 5.39
CA SER A 49 -11.88 -6.45 6.74
C SER A 49 -10.86 -6.01 7.79
N ILE A 50 -11.23 -6.12 9.07
CA ILE A 50 -10.32 -5.75 10.18
C ILE A 50 -9.18 -6.77 10.35
N GLU A 51 -9.43 -8.03 10.03
CA GLU A 51 -8.46 -9.11 10.01
C GLU A 51 -7.45 -8.94 8.87
N ASP A 52 -7.85 -8.40 7.72
CA ASP A 52 -6.93 -8.04 6.65
C ASP A 52 -6.03 -6.86 7.03
N LEU A 53 -6.58 -5.85 7.73
CA LEU A 53 -5.77 -4.77 8.30
C LEU A 53 -4.75 -5.34 9.30
N ALA A 54 -5.17 -6.27 10.16
CA ALA A 54 -4.26 -6.96 11.07
C ALA A 54 -3.17 -7.74 10.31
N GLN A 55 -3.52 -8.36 9.17
CA GLN A 55 -2.55 -9.03 8.31
C GLN A 55 -1.55 -8.05 7.69
N LEU A 56 -1.98 -6.89 7.19
CA LEU A 56 -1.06 -5.88 6.67
C LEU A 56 -0.17 -5.30 7.79
N ILE A 57 -0.70 -5.02 8.98
CA ILE A 57 0.11 -4.59 10.13
C ILE A 57 1.19 -5.64 10.43
N TYR A 58 0.80 -6.92 10.43
CA TYR A 58 1.71 -8.04 10.63
C TYR A 58 2.77 -8.13 9.50
N ASP A 59 2.39 -7.99 8.23
CA ASP A 59 3.31 -7.96 7.09
C ASP A 59 4.34 -6.84 7.24
N LEU A 60 3.90 -5.63 7.57
CA LEU A 60 4.77 -4.46 7.73
C LEU A 60 5.73 -4.60 8.91
N LYS A 61 5.29 -5.25 10.00
CA LYS A 61 6.17 -5.56 11.13
C LYS A 61 7.18 -6.65 10.82
N ASN A 62 6.83 -7.64 10.00
CA ASN A 62 7.80 -8.60 9.48
C ASN A 62 8.80 -7.93 8.53
N ALA A 63 8.33 -7.02 7.68
CA ALA A 63 9.17 -6.27 6.75
C ALA A 63 10.05 -5.20 7.43
N ASN A 64 9.63 -4.66 8.59
CA ASN A 64 10.43 -3.75 9.41
C ASN A 64 9.95 -3.78 10.88
N ARG A 65 10.66 -4.54 11.71
CA ARG A 65 10.32 -4.76 13.12
C ARG A 65 10.47 -3.52 14.00
N GLU A 66 11.32 -2.57 13.59
CA GLU A 66 11.61 -1.35 14.36
C GLU A 66 10.60 -0.23 14.10
N ALA A 67 9.87 -0.28 12.97
CA ALA A 67 8.95 0.77 12.58
C ALA A 67 7.65 0.74 13.39
N ARG A 68 7.20 1.90 13.88
CA ARG A 68 5.80 2.09 14.36
C ARG A 68 4.84 1.99 13.18
N ILE A 69 3.72 1.30 13.35
CA ILE A 69 2.64 1.20 12.37
C ILE A 69 1.52 2.16 12.76
N ASN A 70 1.31 3.17 11.92
CA ASN A 70 0.29 4.19 12.07
C ASN A 70 -0.87 3.88 11.12
N VAL A 71 -2.11 3.94 11.61
CA VAL A 71 -3.30 3.81 10.77
C VAL A 71 -4.01 5.16 10.71
N LYS A 72 -4.07 5.73 9.52
CA LYS A 72 -4.71 7.02 9.27
C LYS A 72 -6.18 6.83 8.89
N LEU A 73 -7.05 7.23 9.81
CA LEU A 73 -8.50 7.27 9.68
C LEU A 73 -8.98 8.71 9.47
N VAL A 74 -10.25 8.85 9.06
CA VAL A 74 -10.94 10.14 9.02
C VAL A 74 -12.04 10.14 10.06
N SER A 75 -12.25 11.28 10.72
CA SER A 75 -13.34 11.49 11.64
C SER A 75 -14.68 11.26 10.94
N GLU A 76 -15.45 10.31 11.47
CA GLU A 76 -16.84 10.02 11.12
C GLU A 76 -17.52 9.37 12.32
N VAL A 77 -18.86 9.32 12.32
CA VAL A 77 -19.60 8.62 13.39
C VAL A 77 -19.24 7.13 13.36
N GLY A 78 -18.80 6.59 14.50
CA GLY A 78 -18.40 5.18 14.61
C GLY A 78 -16.89 4.96 14.51
N VAL A 79 -16.10 6.02 14.28
CA VAL A 79 -14.63 5.93 14.22
C VAL A 79 -14.03 5.40 15.52
N GLY A 80 -14.69 5.57 16.67
CA GLY A 80 -14.23 5.01 17.94
C GLY A 80 -14.27 3.47 17.96
N THR A 81 -15.32 2.87 17.38
CA THR A 81 -15.44 1.41 17.22
C THR A 81 -14.35 0.89 16.28
N ILE A 82 -14.12 1.59 15.18
CA ILE A 82 -13.04 1.24 14.24
C ILE A 82 -11.69 1.35 14.93
N ALA A 83 -11.44 2.41 15.70
CA ALA A 83 -10.19 2.60 16.45
C ALA A 83 -9.95 1.46 17.44
N ALA A 84 -10.98 0.95 18.12
CA ALA A 84 -10.86 -0.23 18.97
C ALA A 84 -10.48 -1.49 18.17
N GLY A 85 -11.06 -1.68 16.98
CA GLY A 85 -10.66 -2.74 16.05
C GLY A 85 -9.19 -2.61 15.63
N VAL A 86 -8.76 -1.41 15.23
CA VAL A 86 -7.39 -1.08 14.82
C VAL A 86 -6.39 -1.34 15.95
N ALA A 87 -6.76 -1.01 17.19
CA ALA A 87 -5.94 -1.30 18.36
C ALA A 87 -5.77 -2.81 18.61
N LYS A 88 -6.84 -3.59 18.42
CA LYS A 88 -6.80 -5.06 18.49
C LYS A 88 -6.03 -5.69 17.33
N ALA A 89 -6.07 -5.06 16.15
CA ALA A 89 -5.24 -5.37 14.99
C ALA A 89 -3.76 -5.02 15.16
N LYS A 90 -3.37 -4.53 16.35
CA LYS A 90 -1.99 -4.26 16.77
C LYS A 90 -1.35 -3.03 16.13
N ALA A 91 -2.10 -2.03 15.68
CA ALA A 91 -1.48 -0.75 15.31
C ALA A 91 -0.77 -0.13 16.52
N ASP A 92 0.31 0.62 16.30
CA ASP A 92 1.01 1.37 17.36
C ASP A 92 0.45 2.80 17.50
N VAL A 93 -0.09 3.35 16.40
CA VAL A 93 -0.59 4.73 16.32
C VAL A 93 -1.89 4.76 15.53
N ILE A 94 -2.86 5.55 15.99
CA ILE A 94 -4.08 5.83 15.24
C ILE A 94 -4.15 7.33 15.02
N LEU A 95 -4.17 7.74 13.75
CA LEU A 95 -4.37 9.14 13.36
C LEU A 95 -5.84 9.37 13.02
N ILE A 96 -6.47 10.34 13.68
CA ILE A 96 -7.78 10.86 13.32
C ILE A 96 -7.62 12.16 12.54
N SER A 97 -7.98 12.12 11.25
CA SER A 97 -8.02 13.31 10.40
C SER A 97 -9.38 13.98 10.39
N GLY A 98 -9.41 15.30 10.55
CA GLY A 98 -10.60 16.11 10.32
C GLY A 98 -10.93 16.29 8.83
N TYR A 99 -12.21 16.53 8.52
CA TYR A 99 -12.70 16.84 7.15
C TYR A 99 -11.99 18.04 6.50
N ASP A 100 -11.45 18.93 7.32
CA ASP A 100 -10.80 20.17 6.92
C ASP A 100 -9.36 19.98 6.42
N GLY A 101 -8.85 18.74 6.39
CA GLY A 101 -7.54 18.41 5.85
C GLY A 101 -7.26 18.98 4.44
N GLY A 102 -6.01 19.37 4.19
CA GLY A 102 -5.59 19.88 2.88
C GLY A 102 -5.49 18.79 1.81
N THR A 103 -5.54 19.18 0.53
CA THR A 103 -5.31 18.28 -0.60
C THR A 103 -4.72 19.01 -1.80
N GLY A 104 -3.90 18.32 -2.60
CA GLY A 104 -3.39 18.83 -3.86
C GLY A 104 -4.39 18.71 -5.02
N ALA A 105 -5.25 17.69 -4.99
CA ALA A 105 -6.28 17.41 -6.00
C ALA A 105 -7.40 16.54 -5.39
N SER A 106 -8.65 16.96 -5.56
CA SER A 106 -9.84 16.27 -5.07
C SER A 106 -11.10 16.80 -5.77
N PRO A 107 -12.14 15.99 -5.94
CA PRO A 107 -13.46 16.50 -6.30
C PRO A 107 -13.95 17.54 -5.27
N LEU A 108 -14.62 18.57 -5.77
CA LEU A 108 -15.15 19.64 -4.93
C LEU A 108 -16.26 19.14 -3.99
N THR A 109 -17.04 18.17 -4.45
CA THR A 109 -18.09 17.51 -3.67
C THR A 109 -17.51 16.88 -2.40
N SER A 110 -16.47 16.07 -2.53
CA SER A 110 -15.81 15.39 -1.41
C SER A 110 -15.20 16.38 -0.42
N LEU A 111 -14.56 17.44 -0.93
CA LEU A 111 -13.96 18.50 -0.10
C LEU A 111 -14.99 19.26 0.75
N LYS A 112 -16.24 19.36 0.28
CA LYS A 112 -17.30 20.13 0.94
C LYS A 112 -18.28 19.30 1.74
N HIS A 113 -18.40 18.01 1.44
CA HIS A 113 -19.51 17.18 1.91
C HIS A 113 -19.11 15.83 2.51
N ALA A 114 -17.81 15.52 2.62
CA ALA A 114 -17.36 14.26 3.22
C ALA A 114 -16.44 14.48 4.43
N GLY A 115 -16.58 13.61 5.43
CA GLY A 115 -15.83 13.68 6.71
C GLY A 115 -16.49 14.58 7.76
N LEU A 116 -16.04 14.44 9.02
CA LEU A 116 -16.47 15.25 10.16
C LEU A 116 -15.31 16.03 10.81
N PRO A 117 -15.60 17.01 11.70
CA PRO A 117 -14.58 17.69 12.50
C PRO A 117 -13.75 16.71 13.31
N TRP A 118 -12.45 16.98 13.46
CA TRP A 118 -11.55 16.10 14.20
C TRP A 118 -11.87 16.06 15.69
N GLU A 119 -12.48 17.12 16.25
CA GLU A 119 -12.90 17.19 17.65
C GLU A 119 -13.87 16.07 18.01
N LEU A 120 -14.77 15.71 17.08
CA LEU A 120 -15.71 14.60 17.28
C LEU A 120 -14.97 13.26 17.26
N GLY A 121 -14.16 13.03 16.23
CA GLY A 121 -13.49 11.75 16.04
C GLY A 121 -12.42 11.45 17.09
N ILE A 122 -11.64 12.46 17.51
CA ILE A 122 -10.60 12.27 18.52
C ILE A 122 -11.22 11.98 19.89
N ALA A 123 -12.31 12.68 20.24
CA ALA A 123 -13.04 12.43 21.47
C ALA A 123 -13.67 11.02 21.46
N GLU A 124 -14.33 10.63 20.35
CA GLU A 124 -14.94 9.31 20.23
C GLU A 124 -13.90 8.18 20.31
N ALA A 125 -12.75 8.34 19.65
CA ALA A 125 -11.64 7.40 19.71
C ALA A 125 -11.05 7.29 21.12
N GLN A 126 -10.78 8.42 21.77
CA GLN A 126 -10.29 8.48 23.16
C GLN A 126 -11.26 7.74 24.09
N GLN A 127 -12.54 8.12 24.07
CA GLN A 127 -13.55 7.56 24.94
C GLN A 127 -13.69 6.04 24.72
N THR A 128 -13.78 5.60 23.47
CA THR A 128 -13.98 4.18 23.15
C THR A 128 -12.77 3.33 23.53
N LEU A 129 -11.55 3.79 23.27
CA LEU A 129 -10.34 3.07 23.63
C LEU A 129 -10.16 2.95 25.14
N VAL A 130 -10.51 3.99 25.91
CA VAL A 130 -10.48 3.96 27.37
C VAL A 130 -11.52 2.99 27.92
N MET A 131 -12.77 3.06 27.43
CA MET A 131 -13.85 2.15 27.86
C MET A 131 -13.53 0.66 27.61
N ASN A 132 -12.64 0.35 26.67
CA ASN A 132 -12.26 -1.01 26.30
C ASN A 132 -10.88 -1.45 26.84
N ASP A 133 -10.21 -0.65 27.67
CA ASP A 133 -8.84 -0.91 28.14
C ASP A 133 -7.83 -1.18 27.00
N LEU A 134 -7.96 -0.39 25.92
CA LEU A 134 -7.07 -0.44 24.75
C LEU A 134 -6.18 0.80 24.65
N ARG A 135 -6.52 1.88 25.37
CA ARG A 135 -5.85 3.19 25.23
C ARG A 135 -4.37 3.16 25.60
N SER A 136 -3.98 2.34 26.57
CA SER A 136 -2.59 2.15 27.03
C SER A 136 -1.62 1.73 25.91
N ARG A 137 -2.12 1.13 24.82
CA ARG A 137 -1.31 0.51 23.75
C ARG A 137 -1.18 1.36 22.49
N ILE A 138 -1.91 2.48 22.42
CA ILE A 138 -2.04 3.29 21.22
C ILE A 138 -1.58 4.70 21.50
N VAL A 139 -0.76 5.25 20.61
CA VAL A 139 -0.60 6.70 20.52
C VAL A 139 -1.72 7.26 19.65
N LEU A 140 -2.51 8.20 20.17
CA LEU A 140 -3.52 8.90 19.36
C LEU A 140 -2.91 10.14 18.72
N GLU A 141 -2.95 10.20 17.39
CA GLU A 141 -2.53 11.35 16.60
C GLU A 141 -3.77 12.07 16.06
N CYS A 142 -3.70 13.39 15.94
CA CYS A 142 -4.77 14.19 15.37
C CYS A 142 -4.22 15.16 14.31
N ASP A 143 -4.90 15.27 13.16
CA ASP A 143 -4.64 16.30 12.16
C ASP A 143 -5.96 16.92 11.66
N GLY A 144 -5.87 18.11 11.04
CA GLY A 144 -7.04 18.84 10.57
C GLY A 144 -6.86 20.35 10.73
N GLN A 145 -6.28 20.99 9.72
CA GLN A 145 -5.98 22.44 9.69
C GLN A 145 -5.44 23.08 10.98
N MET A 146 -4.72 22.33 11.81
CA MET A 146 -4.07 22.84 13.01
C MET A 146 -3.09 23.96 12.63
N LYS A 147 -3.20 25.10 13.31
CA LYS A 147 -2.43 26.32 13.02
C LYS A 147 -1.75 26.90 14.26
N THR A 148 -2.28 26.63 15.45
CA THR A 148 -1.92 27.32 16.68
C THR A 148 -1.61 26.35 17.82
N GLY A 149 -0.89 26.82 18.84
CA GLY A 149 -0.70 26.06 20.09
C GLY A 149 -2.02 25.82 20.82
N ARG A 150 -3.03 26.68 20.63
CA ARG A 150 -4.40 26.45 21.12
C ARG A 150 -5.07 25.24 20.47
N ASP A 151 -4.93 25.06 19.16
CA ASP A 151 -5.51 23.90 18.46
C ASP A 151 -4.90 22.60 19.02
N VAL A 152 -3.58 22.60 19.21
CA VAL A 152 -2.84 21.50 19.84
C VAL A 152 -3.32 21.24 21.26
N ALA A 153 -3.48 22.29 22.07
CA ALA A 153 -3.97 22.16 23.44
C ALA A 153 -5.36 21.53 23.49
N ILE A 154 -6.28 21.93 22.59
CA ILE A 154 -7.63 21.35 22.52
C ILE A 154 -7.55 19.88 22.11
N ALA A 155 -6.81 19.54 21.06
CA ALA A 155 -6.63 18.15 20.63
C ALA A 155 -6.05 17.28 21.76
N CYS A 156 -5.07 17.79 22.50
CA CYS A 156 -4.47 17.12 23.65
C CYS A 156 -5.50 16.82 24.76
N LEU A 157 -6.26 17.84 25.16
CA LEU A 157 -7.32 17.71 26.17
C LEU A 157 -8.42 16.73 25.75
N LEU A 158 -8.67 16.58 24.44
CA LEU A 158 -9.61 15.60 23.90
C LEU A 158 -9.02 14.19 23.73
N GLY A 159 -7.71 14.00 23.88
CA GLY A 159 -7.06 12.69 23.94
C GLY A 159 -5.88 12.46 22.98
N ALA A 160 -5.50 13.42 22.15
CA ALA A 160 -4.35 13.30 21.26
C ALA A 160 -3.01 13.46 22.00
N GLU A 161 -1.99 12.75 21.51
CA GLU A 161 -0.60 12.78 21.99
C GLU A 161 0.36 13.32 20.91
N GLU A 162 0.02 13.09 19.64
CA GLU A 162 0.78 13.58 18.48
C GLU A 162 -0.12 14.47 17.60
N PHE A 163 0.48 15.45 16.93
CA PHE A 163 -0.24 16.51 16.21
C PHE A 163 0.30 16.71 14.80
N GLY A 164 -0.55 16.47 13.80
CA GLY A 164 -0.20 16.56 12.39
C GLY A 164 -0.43 17.96 11.81
N PHE A 165 0.59 18.49 11.13
CA PHE A 165 0.52 19.77 10.44
C PHE A 165 0.80 19.61 8.95
N SER A 166 0.03 20.31 8.12
CA SER A 166 0.21 20.29 6.66
C SER A 166 0.15 21.70 6.07
N THR A 167 -1.04 22.31 6.02
CA THR A 167 -1.23 23.62 5.38
C THR A 167 -0.43 24.75 6.05
N ALA A 168 -0.38 24.82 7.38
CA ALA A 168 0.31 25.91 8.07
C ALA A 168 1.84 25.92 7.81
N PRO A 169 2.57 24.79 7.87
CA PRO A 169 3.95 24.71 7.41
C PRO A 169 4.15 25.08 5.93
N LEU A 170 3.20 24.73 5.05
CA LEU A 170 3.24 25.16 3.65
C LEU A 170 3.12 26.69 3.52
N VAL A 171 2.27 27.32 4.31
CA VAL A 171 2.12 28.79 4.36
C VAL A 171 3.39 29.44 4.92
N ALA A 172 3.95 28.92 6.02
CA ALA A 172 5.23 29.37 6.55
C ALA A 172 6.36 29.27 5.50
N SER A 173 6.28 28.26 4.63
CA SER A 173 7.24 28.07 3.53
C SER A 173 6.96 28.92 2.29
N GLY A 174 5.87 29.69 2.24
CA GLY A 174 5.55 30.64 1.16
C GLY A 174 4.25 30.38 0.40
N CYS A 175 3.40 29.43 0.82
CA CYS A 175 2.09 29.23 0.18
C CYS A 175 1.19 30.45 0.38
N ILE A 176 0.73 31.03 -0.73
CA ILE A 176 -0.19 32.17 -0.76
C ILE A 176 -1.67 31.78 -0.89
N MET A 177 -2.00 30.50 -0.67
CA MET A 177 -3.38 29.98 -0.69
C MET A 177 -4.17 30.22 -1.99
N MET A 178 -3.49 30.18 -3.14
CA MET A 178 -4.10 30.37 -4.47
C MET A 178 -5.08 29.24 -4.86
N ARG A 179 -4.98 28.05 -4.27
CA ARG A 179 -5.84 26.87 -4.52
C ARG A 179 -5.80 26.32 -5.96
N ALA A 180 -4.71 26.58 -6.70
CA ALA A 180 -4.44 26.04 -8.03
C ALA A 180 -3.51 24.80 -8.03
N CYS A 181 -3.42 24.08 -6.90
CA CYS A 181 -2.42 23.00 -6.69
C CYS A 181 -2.51 21.86 -7.72
N HIS A 182 -3.70 21.57 -8.22
CA HIS A 182 -3.98 20.51 -9.19
C HIS A 182 -3.61 20.91 -10.62
N LEU A 183 -3.53 22.21 -10.92
CA LEU A 183 -3.29 22.72 -12.27
C LEU A 183 -1.82 22.76 -12.68
N ASN A 184 -0.90 22.40 -11.77
CA ASN A 184 0.54 22.50 -11.97
C ASN A 184 1.08 23.95 -12.14
N THR A 185 0.29 24.97 -11.82
CA THR A 185 0.61 26.39 -12.05
C THR A 185 0.93 27.17 -10.78
N CYS A 186 1.51 26.52 -9.76
CA CYS A 186 1.81 27.16 -8.48
C CYS A 186 2.86 28.28 -8.66
N PRO A 187 2.52 29.57 -8.44
CA PRO A 187 3.43 30.68 -8.76
C PRO A 187 4.64 30.76 -7.84
N VAL A 188 4.56 30.15 -6.66
CA VAL A 188 5.59 30.14 -5.61
C VAL A 188 6.39 28.83 -5.56
N GLY A 189 6.26 27.97 -6.59
CA GLY A 189 7.07 26.77 -6.72
C GLY A 189 6.81 25.64 -5.71
N ILE A 190 5.69 25.68 -4.97
CA ILE A 190 5.35 24.67 -3.95
C ILE A 190 4.66 23.45 -4.58
N ALA A 191 3.49 23.65 -5.18
CA ALA A 191 2.62 22.58 -5.65
C ALA A 191 2.69 22.39 -7.17
N THR A 192 3.89 22.43 -7.77
CA THR A 192 4.13 22.32 -9.21
C THR A 192 5.35 21.46 -9.52
N GLN A 193 5.33 20.80 -10.67
CA GLN A 193 6.43 20.05 -11.27
C GLN A 193 7.04 20.78 -12.48
N ASP A 194 6.52 21.96 -12.83
CA ASP A 194 7.08 22.84 -13.85
C ASP A 194 8.46 23.36 -13.39
N PRO A 195 9.54 23.13 -14.18
CA PRO A 195 10.89 23.54 -13.80
C PRO A 195 11.06 25.05 -13.62
N GLU A 196 10.39 25.88 -14.42
CA GLU A 196 10.47 27.34 -14.31
C GLU A 196 9.75 27.84 -13.06
N LEU A 197 8.55 27.33 -12.79
CA LEU A 197 7.80 27.71 -11.59
C LEU A 197 8.48 27.22 -10.30
N ARG A 198 9.16 26.07 -10.31
CA ARG A 198 9.92 25.57 -9.16
C ARG A 198 11.06 26.50 -8.74
N LYS A 199 11.66 27.26 -9.66
CA LYS A 199 12.70 28.27 -9.33
C LYS A 199 12.17 29.40 -8.43
N ASN A 200 10.85 29.58 -8.38
CA ASN A 200 10.21 30.58 -7.53
C ASN A 200 10.08 30.13 -6.07
N PHE A 201 10.41 28.87 -5.72
CA PHE A 201 10.39 28.42 -4.33
C PHE A 201 11.48 29.12 -3.50
N LYS A 202 11.07 29.91 -2.51
CA LYS A 202 11.96 30.64 -1.58
C LYS A 202 11.86 30.15 -0.14
N GLY A 203 11.08 29.10 0.11
CA GLY A 203 10.93 28.51 1.43
C GLY A 203 12.24 27.92 1.93
N LYS A 204 12.53 28.10 3.23
CA LYS A 204 13.71 27.52 3.88
C LYS A 204 13.29 26.67 5.07
N PRO A 205 14.09 25.65 5.46
CA PRO A 205 13.80 24.83 6.64
C PRO A 205 13.54 25.66 7.90
N GLU A 206 14.26 26.77 8.07
CA GLU A 206 14.14 27.67 9.24
C GLU A 206 12.74 28.26 9.37
N HIS A 207 12.01 28.47 8.27
CA HIS A 207 10.65 28.99 8.34
C HIS A 207 9.69 28.01 9.01
N VAL A 208 9.84 26.71 8.71
CA VAL A 208 9.04 25.65 9.33
C VAL A 208 9.48 25.43 10.78
N ILE A 209 10.80 25.44 11.04
CA ILE A 209 11.35 25.30 12.39
C ILE A 209 10.81 26.41 13.31
N ASN A 210 10.87 27.66 12.86
CA ASN A 210 10.37 28.81 13.64
C ASN A 210 8.86 28.72 13.87
N PHE A 211 8.07 28.32 12.86
CA PHE A 211 6.65 28.08 13.03
C PHE A 211 6.37 27.04 14.12
N MET A 212 7.07 25.90 14.10
CA MET A 212 6.90 24.87 15.13
C MET A 212 7.32 25.35 16.52
N TYR A 213 8.38 26.16 16.63
CA TYR A 213 8.76 26.78 17.91
C TYR A 213 7.68 27.70 18.46
N PHE A 214 7.03 28.50 17.62
CA PHE A 214 5.93 29.37 18.07
C PHE A 214 4.72 28.58 18.55
N VAL A 215 4.32 27.53 17.81
CA VAL A 215 3.22 26.64 18.22
C VAL A 215 3.55 25.96 19.56
N ALA A 216 4.77 25.43 19.71
CA ALA A 216 5.21 24.79 20.94
C ALA A 216 5.29 25.76 22.12
N LEU A 217 5.74 27.00 21.89
CA LEU A 217 5.77 28.04 22.92
C LEU A 217 4.36 28.39 23.40
N GLU A 218 3.43 28.63 22.48
CA GLU A 218 2.02 28.92 22.81
C GLU A 218 1.38 27.76 23.57
N LEU A 219 1.64 26.50 23.16
CA LEU A 219 1.17 25.32 23.89
C LEU A 219 1.70 25.30 25.33
N ARG A 220 2.99 25.55 25.54
CA ARG A 220 3.59 25.58 26.89
C ARG A 220 2.99 26.68 27.77
N GLU A 221 2.70 27.84 27.20
CA GLU A 221 2.00 28.92 27.93
C GLU A 221 0.58 28.49 28.35
N ILE A 222 -0.14 27.78 27.48
CA ILE A 222 -1.47 27.24 27.80
C ILE A 222 -1.37 26.14 28.87
N MET A 223 -0.42 25.20 28.74
CA MET A 223 -0.16 24.16 29.73
C MET A 223 0.11 24.77 31.11
N ALA A 224 0.98 25.79 31.19
CA ALA A 224 1.30 26.48 32.42
C ALA A 224 0.08 27.16 33.06
N ARG A 225 -0.79 27.77 32.26
CA ARG A 225 -2.06 28.38 32.73
C ARG A 225 -3.05 27.34 33.26
N LEU A 226 -3.07 26.14 32.68
CA LEU A 226 -3.96 25.05 33.09
C LEU A 226 -3.40 24.19 34.24
N GLY A 227 -2.10 24.34 34.54
CA GLY A 227 -1.41 23.67 35.64
C GLY A 227 -0.72 22.36 35.26
N PHE A 228 -0.47 22.11 33.97
CA PHE A 228 0.20 20.89 33.48
C PHE A 228 1.69 21.13 33.25
N ARG A 229 2.54 20.17 33.63
CA ARG A 229 4.00 20.21 33.40
C ARG A 229 4.43 19.39 32.20
N THR A 230 3.69 18.34 31.86
CA THR A 230 3.97 17.42 30.75
C THR A 230 2.73 17.25 29.87
N ILE A 231 2.93 16.76 28.65
CA ILE A 231 1.83 16.44 27.73
C ILE A 231 0.98 15.33 28.32
N ASP A 232 1.61 14.26 28.82
CA ASP A 232 0.95 13.08 29.40
C ASP A 232 -0.06 13.44 30.51
N GLU A 233 0.27 14.41 31.38
CA GLU A 233 -0.65 14.90 32.42
C GLU A 233 -1.92 15.57 31.84
N MET A 234 -1.83 16.14 30.64
CA MET A 234 -2.87 16.90 29.95
C MET A 234 -3.75 16.04 29.03
N VAL A 235 -3.24 14.92 28.53
CA VAL A 235 -3.96 14.05 27.58
C VAL A 235 -5.30 13.61 28.16
N GLY A 236 -6.38 13.86 27.42
CA GLY A 236 -7.73 13.40 27.78
C GLY A 236 -8.35 14.12 28.98
N GLN A 237 -7.78 15.25 29.45
CA GLN A 237 -8.36 16.07 30.52
C GLN A 237 -9.48 16.99 29.99
N SER A 238 -10.49 16.41 29.33
CA SER A 238 -11.58 17.11 28.65
C SER A 238 -12.35 18.08 29.56
N GLN A 239 -12.40 17.84 30.87
CA GLN A 239 -13.03 18.70 31.87
C GLN A 239 -12.40 20.10 31.99
N LYS A 240 -11.22 20.33 31.39
CA LYS A 240 -10.59 21.65 31.31
C LYS A 240 -11.13 22.52 30.18
N LEU A 241 -12.00 21.99 29.31
CA LEU A 241 -12.64 22.72 28.23
C LEU A 241 -14.00 23.28 28.68
N ASN A 242 -14.30 24.51 28.25
CA ASN A 242 -15.58 25.17 28.52
C ASN A 242 -16.28 25.53 27.20
N MET A 243 -17.50 25.01 27.01
CA MET A 243 -18.32 25.19 25.80
C MET A 243 -19.44 26.21 25.96
N ASN A 244 -19.60 26.86 27.12
CA ASN A 244 -20.73 27.76 27.39
C ASN A 244 -20.87 28.85 26.32
N LYS A 245 -19.75 29.48 25.93
CA LYS A 245 -19.74 30.49 24.86
C LYS A 245 -20.30 29.99 23.52
N ALA A 246 -20.10 28.71 23.19
CA ALA A 246 -20.62 28.12 21.96
C ALA A 246 -22.11 27.79 22.10
N ILE A 247 -22.53 27.28 23.25
CA ILE A 247 -23.93 26.93 23.56
C ILE A 247 -24.80 28.19 23.62
N ASP A 248 -24.30 29.28 24.18
CA ASP A 248 -24.99 30.57 24.29
C ASP A 248 -25.19 31.27 22.93
N HIS A 249 -24.53 30.78 21.86
CA HIS A 249 -24.65 31.37 20.54
C HIS A 249 -26.02 31.04 19.91
N TYR A 250 -26.73 32.05 19.38
CA TYR A 250 -28.11 31.87 18.88
C TYR A 250 -28.26 30.77 17.80
N LYS A 251 -27.27 30.57 16.93
CA LYS A 251 -27.28 29.50 15.92
C LYS A 251 -27.02 28.10 16.48
N ALA A 252 -26.57 28.00 17.73
CA ALA A 252 -26.28 26.74 18.40
C ALA A 252 -27.44 26.28 19.30
N GLN A 253 -28.57 27.00 19.31
CA GLN A 253 -29.77 26.59 20.04
C GLN A 253 -30.19 25.17 19.58
N GLY A 254 -30.23 24.24 20.54
CA GLY A 254 -30.54 22.83 20.29
C GLY A 254 -29.35 21.92 20.01
N ILE A 255 -28.11 22.44 19.99
CA ILE A 255 -26.88 21.63 19.86
C ILE A 255 -26.40 21.21 21.26
N ASP A 256 -26.24 19.90 21.46
CA ASP A 256 -25.64 19.33 22.66
C ASP A 256 -24.19 18.89 22.38
N LEU A 257 -23.24 19.59 23.01
CA LEU A 257 -21.81 19.29 22.89
C LEU A 257 -21.27 18.49 24.08
N SER A 258 -22.11 18.14 25.07
CA SER A 258 -21.70 17.44 26.29
C SER A 258 -20.99 16.11 26.01
N LYS A 259 -21.40 15.41 24.96
CA LYS A 259 -20.82 14.13 24.52
C LYS A 259 -19.35 14.23 24.11
N ILE A 260 -18.91 15.38 23.60
CA ILE A 260 -17.50 15.59 23.23
C ILE A 260 -16.62 15.67 24.47
N LEU A 261 -17.14 16.27 25.55
CA LEU A 261 -16.40 16.44 26.81
C LEU A 261 -16.56 15.27 27.77
N TYR A 262 -17.41 14.30 27.44
CA TYR A 262 -17.63 13.13 28.28
C TYR A 262 -16.31 12.39 28.56
N LYS A 263 -16.08 12.11 29.84
CA LYS A 263 -14.95 11.33 30.32
C LYS A 263 -15.48 9.99 30.82
N PRO A 264 -15.04 8.85 30.26
CA PRO A 264 -15.49 7.55 30.73
C PRO A 264 -15.16 7.30 32.20
N GLU A 265 -16.14 6.78 32.95
CA GLU A 265 -15.92 6.27 34.31
C GLU A 265 -15.29 4.88 34.22
N VAL A 266 -13.97 4.81 34.41
CA VAL A 266 -13.18 3.57 34.41
C VAL A 266 -12.36 3.46 35.70
N PRO A 267 -11.99 2.25 36.13
CA PRO A 267 -11.12 2.07 37.29
C PRO A 267 -9.77 2.78 37.14
N ASP A 268 -9.16 3.18 38.26
CA ASP A 268 -7.89 3.94 38.30
C ASP A 268 -6.69 3.23 37.63
N TYR A 269 -6.78 1.91 37.42
CA TYR A 269 -5.74 1.14 36.72
C TYR A 269 -5.81 1.26 35.18
N VAL A 270 -6.89 1.82 34.63
CA VAL A 270 -7.05 1.99 33.18
C VAL A 270 -6.36 3.27 32.75
N ASP A 271 -5.28 3.13 31.98
CA ASP A 271 -4.53 4.27 31.47
C ASP A 271 -5.34 5.06 30.42
N THR A 272 -5.25 6.40 30.48
CA THR A 272 -5.94 7.31 29.54
C THR A 272 -5.05 7.79 28.39
N TYR A 273 -3.79 7.39 28.36
CA TYR A 273 -2.79 7.72 27.33
C TYR A 273 -1.86 6.52 27.06
N ASN A 274 -0.91 6.63 26.13
CA ASN A 274 -0.01 5.52 25.80
C ASN A 274 1.01 5.27 26.93
N THR A 275 1.02 4.06 27.48
CA THR A 275 1.94 3.63 28.54
C THR A 275 2.70 2.35 28.19
N LYS A 276 2.22 1.60 27.18
CA LYS A 276 2.72 0.28 26.79
C LYS A 276 2.91 0.19 25.28
N LYS A 277 3.87 -0.64 24.88
CA LYS A 277 4.06 -1.03 23.48
C LYS A 277 3.15 -2.20 23.12
N GLN A 278 2.83 -2.33 21.84
CA GLN A 278 2.10 -3.48 21.32
C GLN A 278 3.02 -4.70 21.22
N ASP A 279 2.46 -5.87 21.56
CA ASP A 279 3.02 -7.17 21.19
C ASP A 279 2.44 -7.62 19.85
N HIS A 280 3.32 -7.75 18.86
CA HIS A 280 3.04 -8.08 17.47
C HIS A 280 3.18 -9.59 17.17
N GLY A 281 3.52 -10.41 18.17
CA GLY A 281 3.52 -11.87 18.04
C GLY A 281 4.59 -12.44 17.10
N LEU A 282 5.76 -11.78 17.01
CA LEU A 282 6.81 -12.15 16.06
C LEU A 282 7.80 -13.20 16.58
N GLU A 283 7.81 -13.51 17.87
CA GLU A 283 8.87 -14.32 18.50
C GLU A 283 9.08 -15.71 17.87
N ASN A 284 7.99 -16.33 17.39
CA ASN A 284 7.99 -17.72 16.92
C ASN A 284 7.78 -17.87 15.41
N VAL A 285 7.97 -16.79 14.63
CA VAL A 285 7.75 -16.86 13.19
C VAL A 285 8.80 -17.72 12.48
N LEU A 286 8.39 -18.36 11.37
CA LEU A 286 9.24 -19.31 10.64
C LEU A 286 10.52 -18.65 10.12
N ASP A 287 10.45 -17.39 9.69
CA ASP A 287 11.58 -16.65 9.13
C ASP A 287 12.80 -16.59 10.06
N PHE A 288 12.65 -16.50 11.37
CA PHE A 288 13.81 -16.51 12.27
C PHE A 288 14.59 -17.82 12.20
N LYS A 289 13.89 -18.95 12.02
CA LYS A 289 14.54 -20.24 11.78
C LYS A 289 15.24 -20.25 10.42
N ILE A 290 14.62 -19.65 9.40
CA ILE A 290 15.22 -19.53 8.05
C ILE A 290 16.50 -18.69 8.11
N VAL A 291 16.44 -17.49 8.69
CA VAL A 291 17.58 -16.58 8.85
C VAL A 291 18.73 -17.25 9.58
N SER A 292 18.45 -17.99 10.66
CA SER A 292 19.49 -18.71 11.41
C SER A 292 20.24 -19.76 10.57
N LYS A 293 19.57 -20.38 9.60
CA LYS A 293 20.18 -21.37 8.69
C LYS A 293 20.78 -20.72 7.43
N ALA A 294 20.29 -19.55 7.04
CA ALA A 294 20.69 -18.82 5.82
C ALA A 294 21.94 -17.93 6.01
N HIS A 295 22.67 -18.06 7.12
CA HIS A 295 23.77 -17.16 7.48
C HIS A 295 24.87 -17.09 6.40
N THR A 296 25.22 -18.20 5.76
CA THR A 296 26.25 -18.21 4.70
C THR A 296 25.77 -17.45 3.46
N ALA A 297 24.53 -17.67 3.02
CA ALA A 297 23.96 -16.95 1.89
C ALA A 297 23.84 -15.44 2.16
N ILE A 298 23.34 -15.05 3.34
CA ILE A 298 23.11 -13.64 3.69
C ILE A 298 24.42 -12.86 3.78
N TYR A 299 25.44 -13.39 4.47
CA TYR A 299 26.66 -12.63 4.76
C TYR A 299 27.78 -12.83 3.75
N ARG A 300 27.89 -14.03 3.16
CA ARG A 300 28.99 -14.38 2.23
C ARG A 300 28.55 -14.43 0.77
N LYS A 301 27.23 -14.40 0.50
CA LYS A 301 26.66 -14.60 -0.84
C LYS A 301 26.97 -15.99 -1.42
N ASP A 302 27.18 -16.97 -0.54
CA ASP A 302 27.39 -18.36 -0.93
C ASP A 302 26.05 -18.99 -1.32
N PRO A 303 25.94 -19.65 -2.50
CA PRO A 303 24.72 -20.35 -2.88
C PRO A 303 24.29 -21.39 -1.85
N GLN A 304 23.01 -21.37 -1.47
CA GLN A 304 22.47 -22.25 -0.44
C GLN A 304 21.05 -22.72 -0.79
N HIS A 305 20.81 -24.01 -0.54
CA HIS A 305 19.50 -24.64 -0.69
C HIS A 305 18.97 -25.10 0.67
N LEU A 306 17.74 -24.74 1.00
CA LEU A 306 17.09 -25.09 2.26
C LEU A 306 15.69 -25.68 2.03
N GLU A 307 15.25 -26.53 2.95
CA GLU A 307 13.92 -27.13 2.91
C GLU A 307 13.20 -26.97 4.24
N PHE A 308 11.90 -26.64 4.17
CA PHE A 308 11.05 -26.48 5.34
C PHE A 308 9.64 -27.05 5.10
N LYS A 309 8.98 -27.49 6.18
CA LYS A 309 7.52 -27.70 6.17
C LYS A 309 6.82 -26.38 6.42
N ILE A 310 5.71 -26.15 5.75
CA ILE A 310 4.88 -24.95 5.91
C ILE A 310 3.41 -25.31 6.13
N ASN A 311 2.71 -24.51 6.92
CA ASN A 311 1.27 -24.62 7.13
C ASN A 311 0.61 -23.23 7.10
N ASN A 312 -0.73 -23.20 7.00
CA ASN A 312 -1.50 -21.96 6.79
C ASN A 312 -1.33 -20.92 7.93
N THR A 313 -0.83 -21.30 9.09
CA THR A 313 -0.55 -20.37 10.20
C THR A 313 0.79 -19.65 10.01
N ASN A 314 1.67 -20.15 9.13
CA ASN A 314 2.91 -19.49 8.73
C ASN A 314 2.61 -18.41 7.70
N ARG A 315 2.40 -17.19 8.19
CA ARG A 315 2.05 -15.99 7.42
C ARG A 315 3.29 -15.13 7.16
N SER A 316 3.27 -14.38 6.06
CA SER A 316 4.32 -13.41 5.70
C SER A 316 5.72 -14.03 5.55
N VAL A 317 5.79 -15.33 5.22
CA VAL A 317 7.06 -16.05 5.14
C VAL A 317 7.93 -15.44 4.05
N GLY A 318 9.18 -15.10 4.40
CA GLY A 318 10.14 -14.44 3.53
C GLY A 318 10.29 -12.94 3.77
N ALA A 319 9.35 -12.28 4.45
CA ALA A 319 9.39 -10.84 4.68
C ALA A 319 10.51 -10.43 5.66
N ILE A 320 10.70 -11.17 6.76
CA ILE A 320 11.82 -10.91 7.68
C ILE A 320 13.15 -11.26 7.01
N LEU A 321 13.21 -12.38 6.29
CA LEU A 321 14.41 -12.75 5.54
C LEU A 321 14.82 -11.64 4.56
N SER A 322 13.84 -11.06 3.86
CA SER A 322 14.06 -9.96 2.92
C SER A 322 14.49 -8.68 3.62
N ASN A 323 13.97 -8.42 4.82
CA ASN A 323 14.44 -7.32 5.66
C ASN A 323 15.91 -7.49 6.04
N GLU A 324 16.34 -8.67 6.50
CA GLU A 324 17.73 -8.92 6.87
C GLU A 324 18.69 -8.73 5.69
N ILE A 325 18.32 -9.25 4.52
CA ILE A 325 19.11 -9.09 3.30
C ILE A 325 19.17 -7.62 2.89
N SER A 326 18.03 -6.92 2.88
CA SER A 326 17.94 -5.51 2.51
C SER A 326 18.71 -4.59 3.47
N LYS A 327 18.76 -4.91 4.77
CA LYS A 327 19.56 -4.16 5.76
C LYS A 327 21.05 -4.20 5.46
N ILE A 328 21.54 -5.29 4.87
CA ILE A 328 22.97 -5.48 4.58
C ILE A 328 23.33 -5.03 3.16
N HIS A 329 22.51 -5.40 2.17
CA HIS A 329 22.84 -5.24 0.74
C HIS A 329 22.02 -4.17 0.03
N GLY A 330 21.04 -3.57 0.71
CA GLY A 330 20.12 -2.59 0.12
C GLY A 330 19.31 -3.17 -1.04
N ALA A 331 18.95 -2.30 -2.00
CA ALA A 331 18.14 -2.67 -3.16
C ALA A 331 18.80 -3.69 -4.11
N ASN A 332 20.13 -3.85 -4.05
CA ASN A 332 20.85 -4.80 -4.90
C ASN A 332 20.61 -6.26 -4.46
N GLY A 333 20.22 -6.48 -3.20
CA GLY A 333 19.98 -7.81 -2.66
C GLY A 333 21.19 -8.76 -2.79
N LEU A 334 20.89 -10.03 -3.03
CA LEU A 334 21.88 -11.07 -3.31
C LEU A 334 21.96 -11.32 -4.84
N PRO A 335 23.05 -11.93 -5.33
CA PRO A 335 23.08 -12.50 -6.68
C PRO A 335 21.89 -13.45 -6.89
N GLU A 336 21.48 -13.61 -8.14
CA GLU A 336 20.30 -14.41 -8.47
C GLU A 336 20.41 -15.85 -7.94
N ASP A 337 19.30 -16.37 -7.42
CA ASP A 337 19.16 -17.72 -6.87
C ASP A 337 20.19 -18.12 -5.79
N THR A 338 20.86 -17.15 -5.15
CA THR A 338 21.82 -17.40 -4.06
C THR A 338 21.18 -18.12 -2.89
N LEU A 339 19.92 -17.82 -2.55
CA LEU A 339 19.21 -18.51 -1.48
C LEU A 339 17.92 -19.11 -2.01
N SER A 340 17.95 -20.42 -2.23
CA SER A 340 16.83 -21.21 -2.69
C SER A 340 16.18 -21.96 -1.52
N ILE A 341 14.89 -21.73 -1.30
CA ILE A 341 14.14 -22.32 -0.20
C ILE A 341 12.90 -23.02 -0.73
N PHE A 342 12.81 -24.32 -0.45
CA PHE A 342 11.69 -25.16 -0.81
C PHE A 342 10.80 -25.41 0.41
N PHE A 343 9.50 -25.23 0.21
CA PHE A 343 8.48 -25.40 1.23
C PHE A 343 7.51 -26.50 0.83
N MET A 344 7.20 -27.40 1.76
CA MET A 344 6.22 -28.47 1.56
C MET A 344 4.99 -28.23 2.45
N GLY A 345 3.82 -28.08 1.84
CA GLY A 345 2.55 -27.88 2.53
C GLY A 345 1.77 -26.64 2.04
N THR A 346 0.99 -26.04 2.93
CA THR A 346 0.14 -24.88 2.61
C THR A 346 0.74 -23.61 3.21
N ALA A 347 1.04 -22.59 2.42
CA ALA A 347 1.48 -21.30 2.96
C ALA A 347 0.29 -20.45 3.42
N GLY A 348 0.44 -19.73 4.52
CA GLY A 348 -0.52 -18.73 4.97
C GLY A 348 -0.55 -17.48 4.08
N GLN A 349 -1.30 -16.47 4.52
CA GLN A 349 -1.37 -15.17 3.84
C GLN A 349 0.02 -14.55 3.64
N SER A 350 0.19 -13.82 2.54
CA SER A 350 1.38 -13.00 2.26
C SER A 350 2.69 -13.80 2.10
N PHE A 351 2.63 -15.04 1.59
CA PHE A 351 3.84 -15.80 1.27
C PHE A 351 4.70 -15.07 0.24
N GLY A 352 5.99 -14.91 0.52
CA GLY A 352 6.93 -14.20 -0.34
C GLY A 352 6.70 -12.68 -0.39
N ALA A 353 5.95 -12.11 0.56
CA ALA A 353 5.74 -10.67 0.61
C ALA A 353 7.07 -9.92 0.75
N PHE A 354 7.25 -8.91 -0.11
CA PHE A 354 8.47 -8.10 -0.20
C PHE A 354 9.76 -8.89 -0.49
N ALA A 355 9.64 -10.08 -1.10
CA ALA A 355 10.81 -10.91 -1.39
C ALA A 355 11.83 -10.17 -2.25
N THR A 356 13.03 -10.00 -1.71
CA THR A 356 14.12 -9.24 -2.34
C THR A 356 14.94 -10.09 -3.34
N ARG A 357 15.74 -9.42 -4.17
CA ARG A 357 16.60 -10.06 -5.18
C ARG A 357 17.53 -11.11 -4.58
N GLY A 358 17.63 -12.24 -5.29
CA GLY A 358 18.46 -13.39 -4.95
C GLY A 358 17.79 -14.41 -4.02
N LEU A 359 16.54 -14.17 -3.63
CA LEU A 359 15.66 -15.17 -3.04
C LEU A 359 14.94 -15.96 -4.13
N PHE A 360 15.02 -17.29 -4.04
CA PHE A 360 14.18 -18.22 -4.77
C PHE A 360 13.31 -18.97 -3.75
N LEU A 361 11.99 -18.72 -3.75
CA LEU A 361 11.06 -19.35 -2.81
C LEU A 361 10.07 -20.22 -3.58
N LYS A 362 10.10 -21.52 -3.33
CA LYS A 362 9.22 -22.48 -4.00
C LYS A 362 8.36 -23.22 -3.00
N VAL A 363 7.05 -23.20 -3.19
CA VAL A 363 6.10 -24.00 -2.43
C VAL A 363 5.58 -25.14 -3.28
N ILE A 364 5.70 -26.36 -2.76
CA ILE A 364 5.09 -27.58 -3.28
C ILE A 364 3.85 -27.84 -2.43
N GLY A 365 2.68 -27.53 -2.99
CA GLY A 365 1.41 -27.44 -2.27
C GLY A 365 0.59 -26.26 -2.76
N ASN A 366 0.10 -25.41 -1.85
CA ASN A 366 -0.73 -24.24 -2.18
C ASN A 366 -0.45 -23.04 -1.27
N CYS A 367 -0.92 -21.86 -1.67
CA CYS A 367 -0.85 -20.61 -0.90
C CYS A 367 -2.23 -20.00 -0.74
N ASN A 368 -2.41 -19.24 0.34
CA ASN A 368 -3.58 -18.37 0.47
C ASN A 368 -3.34 -17.03 -0.29
N ASP A 369 -4.07 -16.00 0.08
CA ASP A 369 -4.05 -14.67 -0.54
C ASP A 369 -2.71 -13.95 -0.39
N TYR A 370 -2.54 -12.90 -1.20
CA TYR A 370 -1.39 -11.99 -1.14
C TYR A 370 -0.04 -12.64 -1.48
N PHE A 371 -0.06 -13.74 -2.23
CA PHE A 371 1.16 -14.36 -2.76
C PHE A 371 2.02 -13.34 -3.50
N GLY A 372 3.26 -13.13 -3.04
CA GLY A 372 4.18 -12.16 -3.62
C GLY A 372 3.74 -10.69 -3.51
N LYS A 373 2.93 -10.34 -2.51
CA LYS A 373 2.58 -8.94 -2.21
C LYS A 373 3.82 -8.05 -2.13
N GLY A 374 3.85 -6.99 -2.93
CA GLY A 374 4.97 -6.07 -3.00
C GLY A 374 6.31 -6.73 -3.37
N LEU A 375 6.29 -7.76 -4.23
CA LEU A 375 7.51 -8.45 -4.70
C LEU A 375 8.59 -7.45 -5.16
N SER A 376 9.85 -7.69 -4.75
CA SER A 376 10.96 -6.74 -4.88
C SER A 376 12.27 -7.40 -5.33
N GLY A 377 12.17 -8.31 -6.30
CA GLY A 377 13.29 -8.91 -7.03
C GLY A 377 13.44 -10.41 -6.82
N GLY A 378 12.71 -11.01 -5.88
CA GLY A 378 12.72 -12.44 -5.65
C GLY A 378 11.99 -13.23 -6.76
N LYS A 379 12.26 -14.54 -6.82
CA LYS A 379 11.59 -15.51 -7.68
C LYS A 379 10.67 -16.39 -6.83
N LEU A 380 9.38 -16.38 -7.12
CA LEU A 380 8.36 -17.12 -6.36
C LEU A 380 7.71 -18.21 -7.21
N ILE A 381 7.64 -19.42 -6.69
CA ILE A 381 7.12 -20.58 -7.42
C ILE A 381 6.04 -21.24 -6.57
N ALA A 382 4.85 -21.46 -7.16
CA ALA A 382 3.82 -22.32 -6.59
C ALA A 382 3.61 -23.52 -7.52
N GLN A 383 3.84 -24.72 -6.99
CA GLN A 383 3.77 -25.97 -7.76
C GLN A 383 2.84 -26.98 -7.08
N VAL A 384 2.00 -27.63 -7.87
CA VAL A 384 1.19 -28.76 -7.41
C VAL A 384 2.09 -29.96 -7.05
N PRO A 385 1.85 -30.67 -5.94
CA PRO A 385 2.61 -31.88 -5.60
C PRO A 385 2.57 -32.93 -6.72
N LYS A 386 3.67 -33.68 -6.89
CA LYS A 386 3.77 -34.71 -7.95
C LYS A 386 2.72 -35.81 -7.82
N GLU A 387 2.25 -36.04 -6.59
CA GLU A 387 1.26 -37.06 -6.25
C GLU A 387 -0.18 -36.61 -6.54
N ALA A 388 -0.39 -35.34 -6.92
CA ALA A 388 -1.72 -34.83 -7.23
C ALA A 388 -2.28 -35.49 -8.51
N THR A 389 -3.55 -35.90 -8.44
CA THR A 389 -4.25 -36.57 -9.54
C THR A 389 -5.17 -35.65 -10.33
N PHE A 390 -5.33 -34.40 -9.89
CA PHE A 390 -6.15 -33.39 -10.55
C PHE A 390 -5.31 -32.53 -11.49
N LYS A 391 -5.99 -31.89 -12.46
CA LYS A 391 -5.35 -30.97 -13.40
C LYS A 391 -5.05 -29.63 -12.73
N ALA A 392 -3.80 -29.18 -12.82
CA ALA A 392 -3.37 -27.92 -12.20
C ALA A 392 -4.11 -26.71 -12.77
N ASP A 393 -4.28 -26.64 -14.09
CA ASP A 393 -4.91 -25.55 -14.84
C ASP A 393 -6.42 -25.40 -14.60
N GLU A 394 -7.05 -26.35 -13.92
CA GLU A 394 -8.47 -26.30 -13.52
C GLU A 394 -8.66 -26.06 -12.00
N ASN A 395 -7.57 -25.93 -11.22
CA ASN A 395 -7.64 -25.90 -9.75
C ASN A 395 -6.88 -24.71 -9.14
N ILE A 396 -7.47 -24.12 -8.10
CA ILE A 396 -6.89 -22.98 -7.39
C ILE A 396 -5.67 -23.43 -6.58
N ILE A 397 -4.52 -22.80 -6.83
CA ILE A 397 -3.27 -23.03 -6.10
C ILE A 397 -2.87 -21.82 -5.25
N ILE A 398 -3.21 -20.60 -5.66
CA ILE A 398 -2.98 -19.38 -4.89
C ILE A 398 -4.28 -18.57 -4.74
N GLY A 399 -4.39 -17.84 -3.63
CA GLY A 399 -5.56 -17.01 -3.34
C GLY A 399 -5.63 -15.71 -4.15
N ASN A 400 -6.39 -14.77 -3.60
CA ASN A 400 -6.68 -13.48 -4.20
C ASN A 400 -5.52 -12.49 -4.07
N VAL A 401 -5.56 -11.44 -4.90
CA VAL A 401 -4.73 -10.23 -4.77
C VAL A 401 -3.23 -10.57 -4.76
N ALA A 402 -2.85 -11.58 -5.54
CA ALA A 402 -1.46 -11.97 -5.73
C ALA A 402 -0.69 -10.86 -6.48
N LEU A 403 0.56 -10.66 -6.09
CA LEU A 403 1.49 -9.68 -6.67
C LEU A 403 1.02 -8.23 -6.55
N TYR A 404 0.21 -7.93 -5.53
CA TYR A 404 -0.29 -6.58 -5.26
C TYR A 404 0.86 -5.57 -5.20
N GLY A 405 0.85 -4.60 -6.11
CA GLY A 405 1.80 -3.48 -6.08
C GLY A 405 3.26 -3.85 -6.39
N ALA A 406 3.53 -5.03 -6.96
CA ALA A 406 4.90 -5.53 -7.11
C ALA A 406 5.80 -4.58 -7.92
N VAL A 407 7.06 -4.42 -7.51
CA VAL A 407 8.07 -3.57 -8.18
C VAL A 407 9.35 -4.38 -8.44
N THR A 408 9.13 -5.37 -9.31
CA THR A 408 10.04 -6.32 -9.99
C THR A 408 10.39 -7.59 -9.21
N GLY A 409 10.83 -8.64 -9.91
CA GLY A 409 10.83 -10.03 -9.46
C GLY A 409 9.96 -10.91 -10.36
N GLU A 410 9.97 -12.21 -10.15
CA GLU A 410 9.30 -13.19 -11.01
C GLU A 410 8.39 -14.14 -10.23
N ALA A 411 7.28 -14.55 -10.84
CA ALA A 411 6.37 -15.53 -10.25
C ALA A 411 5.90 -16.59 -11.27
N TYR A 412 6.02 -17.86 -10.92
CA TYR A 412 5.61 -19.00 -11.76
C TYR A 412 4.64 -19.89 -11.00
N ILE A 413 3.39 -19.95 -11.46
CA ILE A 413 2.26 -20.52 -10.72
C ILE A 413 1.62 -21.62 -11.53
N ASN A 414 1.88 -22.87 -11.14
CA ASN A 414 1.29 -24.05 -11.76
C ASN A 414 -0.10 -24.29 -11.19
N GLY A 415 -1.06 -23.50 -11.68
CA GLY A 415 -2.48 -23.61 -11.37
C GLY A 415 -3.21 -22.27 -11.47
N VAL A 416 -4.44 -22.23 -10.95
CA VAL A 416 -5.32 -21.07 -11.00
C VAL A 416 -5.07 -20.14 -9.81
N ALA A 417 -4.99 -18.83 -10.07
CA ALA A 417 -5.00 -17.78 -9.06
C ALA A 417 -6.43 -17.24 -8.83
N GLY A 418 -6.67 -16.71 -7.62
CA GLY A 418 -7.93 -16.06 -7.29
C GLY A 418 -8.19 -14.75 -8.03
N GLU A 419 -9.07 -13.93 -7.47
CA GLU A 419 -9.43 -12.62 -8.00
C GLU A 419 -8.26 -11.63 -7.87
N ARG A 420 -8.27 -10.58 -8.72
CA ARG A 420 -7.33 -9.45 -8.66
C ARG A 420 -5.86 -9.84 -8.77
N PHE A 421 -5.58 -10.88 -9.54
CA PHE A 421 -4.21 -11.26 -9.89
C PHE A 421 -3.49 -10.08 -10.55
N CYS A 422 -2.26 -9.77 -10.10
CA CYS A 422 -1.45 -8.65 -10.58
C CYS A 422 -2.12 -7.26 -10.43
N VAL A 423 -3.03 -7.10 -9.45
CA VAL A 423 -3.59 -5.78 -9.16
C VAL A 423 -2.47 -4.78 -8.80
N ARG A 424 -2.43 -3.65 -9.51
CA ARG A 424 -1.36 -2.65 -9.39
C ARG A 424 0.05 -3.19 -9.60
N ASN A 425 0.24 -4.27 -10.36
CA ASN A 425 1.59 -4.70 -10.71
C ASN A 425 2.33 -3.55 -11.43
N SER A 426 3.53 -3.22 -10.95
CA SER A 426 4.33 -2.09 -11.44
C SER A 426 5.72 -2.55 -11.91
N GLY A 427 5.91 -3.86 -12.14
CA GLY A 427 7.16 -4.35 -12.73
C GLY A 427 7.46 -5.84 -12.61
N ALA A 428 6.68 -6.64 -11.88
CA ALA A 428 6.90 -8.07 -11.79
C ALA A 428 6.50 -8.80 -13.08
N THR A 429 7.18 -9.90 -13.38
CA THR A 429 6.83 -10.83 -14.46
C THR A 429 6.18 -12.06 -13.84
N ALA A 430 5.01 -12.46 -14.35
CA ALA A 430 4.28 -13.59 -13.79
C ALA A 430 3.69 -14.51 -14.87
N VAL A 431 3.76 -15.82 -14.63
CA VAL A 431 3.11 -16.85 -15.46
C VAL A 431 2.16 -17.66 -14.57
N VAL A 432 0.90 -17.80 -15.00
CA VAL A 432 -0.16 -18.48 -14.25
C VAL A 432 -1.07 -19.26 -15.21
N GLU A 433 -1.69 -20.34 -14.74
CA GLU A 433 -2.50 -21.24 -15.59
C GLU A 433 -3.98 -20.91 -15.65
N GLY A 434 -4.43 -19.92 -14.88
CA GLY A 434 -5.77 -19.34 -14.95
C GLY A 434 -5.96 -18.31 -13.83
N ILE A 435 -6.94 -17.43 -13.96
CA ILE A 435 -7.19 -16.36 -12.99
C ILE A 435 -8.69 -16.09 -12.79
N GLY A 436 -9.04 -15.55 -11.63
CA GLY A 436 -10.38 -15.03 -11.33
C GLY A 436 -10.69 -13.67 -11.98
N ASP A 437 -11.72 -13.00 -11.46
CA ASP A 437 -12.15 -11.67 -11.92
C ASP A 437 -11.10 -10.59 -11.61
N HIS A 438 -11.14 -9.48 -12.35
CA HIS A 438 -10.31 -8.29 -12.14
C HIS A 438 -8.79 -8.52 -12.30
N GLY A 439 -8.39 -9.44 -13.18
CA GLY A 439 -6.99 -9.64 -13.53
C GLY A 439 -6.34 -8.38 -14.09
N CYS A 440 -5.10 -8.09 -13.67
CA CYS A 440 -4.29 -6.93 -14.08
C CYS A 440 -4.96 -5.57 -13.81
N GLU A 441 -5.91 -5.49 -12.87
CA GLU A 441 -6.57 -4.24 -12.47
C GLU A 441 -5.53 -3.20 -12.03
N TYR A 442 -5.57 -1.98 -12.56
CA TYR A 442 -4.62 -0.90 -12.25
C TYR A 442 -3.13 -1.20 -12.47
N MET A 443 -2.79 -2.22 -13.27
CA MET A 443 -1.39 -2.53 -13.59
C MET A 443 -0.71 -1.35 -14.32
N THR A 444 0.51 -1.01 -13.90
CA THR A 444 1.30 0.13 -14.42
C THR A 444 2.63 -0.29 -15.04
N GLY A 445 3.01 -1.57 -14.94
CA GLY A 445 4.24 -2.12 -15.49
C GLY A 445 4.38 -3.62 -15.23
N GLY A 446 5.37 -4.25 -15.85
CA GLY A 446 5.61 -5.69 -15.76
C GLY A 446 4.91 -6.50 -16.84
N GLU A 447 4.95 -7.82 -16.71
CA GLU A 447 4.43 -8.78 -17.68
C GLU A 447 3.54 -9.80 -16.96
N ALA A 448 2.38 -10.14 -17.53
CA ALA A 448 1.51 -11.19 -17.02
C ALA A 448 1.13 -12.17 -18.14
N VAL A 449 1.45 -13.45 -17.97
CA VAL A 449 1.09 -14.51 -18.91
C VAL A 449 0.04 -15.42 -18.26
N VAL A 450 -1.12 -15.55 -18.89
CA VAL A 450 -2.24 -16.38 -18.41
C VAL A 450 -2.46 -17.52 -19.41
N LEU A 451 -2.26 -18.77 -18.96
CA LEU A 451 -2.26 -19.97 -19.81
C LEU A 451 -3.60 -20.71 -19.87
N GLY A 452 -4.69 -20.06 -19.45
CA GLY A 452 -6.02 -20.65 -19.37
C GLY A 452 -7.11 -19.63 -19.10
N GLU A 453 -8.20 -20.08 -18.47
CA GLU A 453 -9.38 -19.24 -18.23
C GLU A 453 -9.06 -17.97 -17.41
N PHE A 454 -9.75 -16.89 -17.77
CA PHE A 454 -9.69 -15.62 -17.05
C PHE A 454 -11.10 -15.11 -16.73
N GLY A 455 -11.20 -14.34 -15.65
CA GLY A 455 -12.46 -13.74 -15.18
C GLY A 455 -12.83 -12.42 -15.87
N ARG A 456 -13.91 -11.82 -15.38
CA ARG A 456 -14.51 -10.58 -15.90
C ARG A 456 -13.70 -9.34 -15.51
N ASN A 457 -13.95 -8.25 -16.22
CA ASN A 457 -13.37 -6.93 -15.98
C ASN A 457 -11.82 -6.95 -15.99
N PHE A 458 -11.24 -7.79 -16.86
CA PHE A 458 -9.80 -7.89 -17.04
C PHE A 458 -9.22 -6.57 -17.56
N ALA A 459 -8.05 -6.19 -17.03
CA ALA A 459 -7.30 -4.98 -17.38
C ALA A 459 -8.00 -3.64 -17.06
N ALA A 460 -9.00 -3.63 -16.18
CA ALA A 460 -9.66 -2.39 -15.76
C ALA A 460 -8.66 -1.42 -15.10
N GLY A 461 -8.57 -0.19 -15.61
CA GLY A 461 -7.62 0.82 -15.13
C GLY A 461 -6.14 0.50 -15.41
N MET A 462 -5.84 -0.52 -16.23
CA MET A 462 -4.48 -0.86 -16.61
C MET A 462 -3.89 0.27 -17.46
N SER A 463 -2.81 0.88 -16.96
CA SER A 463 -2.18 2.07 -17.54
C SER A 463 -0.73 1.86 -17.96
N GLY A 464 -0.14 0.70 -17.67
CA GLY A 464 1.14 0.26 -18.22
C GLY A 464 1.40 -1.23 -18.03
N GLY A 465 2.43 -1.75 -18.71
CA GLY A 465 2.75 -3.18 -18.74
C GLY A 465 2.10 -3.94 -19.91
N ILE A 466 2.35 -5.24 -19.99
CA ILE A 466 1.85 -6.11 -21.06
C ILE A 466 1.25 -7.38 -20.45
N ALA A 467 0.07 -7.79 -20.92
CA ALA A 467 -0.48 -9.10 -20.61
C ALA A 467 -0.63 -9.96 -21.87
N TYR A 468 -0.33 -11.26 -21.74
CA TYR A 468 -0.47 -12.26 -22.79
C TYR A 468 -1.44 -13.33 -22.30
N LEU A 469 -2.55 -13.53 -22.99
CA LEU A 469 -3.56 -14.52 -22.63
C LEU A 469 -3.60 -15.62 -23.69
N PHE A 470 -3.62 -16.87 -23.26
CA PHE A 470 -3.76 -18.05 -24.11
C PHE A 470 -5.18 -18.60 -24.05
N SER A 471 -5.74 -18.97 -25.19
CA SER A 471 -6.98 -19.74 -25.29
C SER A 471 -6.76 -21.01 -26.11
N ASP A 472 -7.36 -22.13 -25.73
CA ASP A 472 -7.16 -23.41 -26.42
C ASP A 472 -7.66 -23.39 -27.88
N ASP A 473 -8.73 -22.64 -28.15
CA ASP A 473 -9.32 -22.47 -29.48
C ASP A 473 -8.92 -21.15 -30.16
N GLY A 474 -8.13 -20.31 -29.48
CA GLY A 474 -7.73 -18.99 -29.96
C GLY A 474 -8.85 -17.95 -29.97
N THR A 475 -9.97 -18.23 -29.29
CA THR A 475 -11.08 -17.29 -29.13
C THR A 475 -11.13 -16.72 -27.71
N PHE A 476 -11.58 -15.48 -27.60
CA PHE A 476 -11.71 -14.78 -26.33
C PHE A 476 -13.09 -14.14 -26.23
N ASP A 477 -13.68 -14.14 -25.03
CA ASP A 477 -14.94 -13.44 -24.77
C ASP A 477 -14.65 -11.96 -24.53
N ASP A 478 -14.89 -11.13 -25.56
CA ASP A 478 -14.71 -9.67 -25.53
C ASP A 478 -15.40 -9.01 -24.33
N LYS A 479 -16.49 -9.58 -23.81
CA LYS A 479 -17.23 -9.03 -22.65
C LYS A 479 -16.48 -9.16 -21.34
N LYS A 480 -15.48 -10.02 -21.25
CA LYS A 480 -14.64 -10.17 -20.06
C LYS A 480 -13.58 -9.07 -19.96
N PHE A 481 -13.26 -8.39 -21.07
CA PHE A 481 -12.28 -7.29 -21.07
C PHE A 481 -12.91 -5.95 -20.70
N ASN A 482 -12.15 -5.14 -19.98
CA ASN A 482 -12.44 -3.71 -19.85
C ASN A 482 -11.56 -2.93 -20.81
N LEU A 483 -12.16 -2.50 -21.93
CA LEU A 483 -11.45 -1.83 -23.03
C LEU A 483 -11.39 -0.30 -22.87
N GLU A 484 -11.64 0.26 -21.68
CA GLU A 484 -11.61 1.71 -21.47
C GLU A 484 -10.22 2.31 -21.72
N MET A 485 -9.16 1.58 -21.37
CA MET A 485 -7.76 2.06 -21.44
C MET A 485 -6.83 1.14 -22.25
N VAL A 486 -7.30 -0.02 -22.70
CA VAL A 486 -6.47 -1.05 -23.32
C VAL A 486 -6.98 -1.46 -24.69
N GLU A 487 -6.05 -1.90 -25.54
CA GLU A 487 -6.30 -2.50 -26.84
C GLU A 487 -5.90 -3.98 -26.84
N LEU A 488 -6.60 -4.76 -27.66
CA LEU A 488 -6.31 -6.16 -27.92
C LEU A 488 -5.56 -6.28 -29.25
N GLU A 489 -4.43 -6.97 -29.26
CA GLU A 489 -3.54 -7.07 -30.41
C GLU A 489 -3.03 -8.49 -30.63
N ASP A 490 -2.70 -8.80 -31.88
CA ASP A 490 -1.90 -9.98 -32.20
C ASP A 490 -0.46 -9.81 -31.70
N LEU A 491 0.16 -10.93 -31.32
CA LEU A 491 1.56 -10.92 -30.90
C LEU A 491 2.49 -10.63 -32.08
N THR A 492 3.50 -9.79 -31.85
CA THR A 492 4.62 -9.63 -32.78
C THR A 492 5.62 -10.79 -32.64
N GLU A 493 6.56 -10.92 -33.57
CA GLU A 493 7.64 -11.91 -33.43
C GLU A 493 8.51 -11.70 -32.17
N LYS A 494 8.69 -10.44 -31.73
CA LYS A 494 9.35 -10.14 -30.44
C LYS A 494 8.53 -10.66 -29.26
N ASP A 495 7.21 -10.46 -29.29
CA ASP A 495 6.31 -10.98 -28.26
C ASP A 495 6.33 -12.51 -28.22
N HIS A 496 6.33 -13.18 -29.38
CA HIS A 496 6.43 -14.64 -29.45
C HIS A 496 7.72 -15.18 -28.82
N LEU A 497 8.88 -14.56 -29.10
CA LEU A 497 10.14 -14.97 -28.47
C LEU A 497 10.08 -14.82 -26.95
N ARG A 498 9.51 -13.70 -26.47
CA ARG A 498 9.38 -13.44 -25.03
C ARG A 498 8.44 -14.42 -24.34
N VAL A 499 7.26 -14.68 -24.91
CA VAL A 499 6.32 -15.66 -24.35
C VAL A 499 6.92 -17.07 -24.35
N ASN A 500 7.66 -17.45 -25.39
CA ASN A 500 8.35 -18.74 -25.43
C ASN A 500 9.37 -18.89 -24.30
N GLU A 501 10.17 -17.86 -24.04
CA GLU A 501 11.10 -17.82 -22.90
C GLU A 501 10.37 -17.99 -21.56
N LEU A 502 9.29 -17.23 -21.34
CA LEU A 502 8.50 -17.30 -20.11
C LEU A 502 7.83 -18.65 -19.90
N LEU A 503 7.39 -19.31 -20.98
CA LEU A 503 6.85 -20.66 -20.94
C LEU A 503 7.92 -21.71 -20.61
N ASN A 504 9.12 -21.62 -21.18
CA ASN A 504 10.22 -22.51 -20.83
C ASN A 504 10.61 -22.35 -19.36
N ASN A 505 10.74 -21.11 -18.87
CA ASN A 505 10.98 -20.85 -17.45
C ASN A 505 9.87 -21.43 -16.57
N HIS A 506 8.61 -21.24 -16.95
CA HIS A 506 7.47 -21.81 -16.23
C HIS A 506 7.55 -23.33 -16.19
N LEU A 507 7.85 -23.99 -17.31
CA LEU A 507 8.06 -25.43 -17.39
C LEU A 507 9.22 -25.90 -16.49
N ASP A 508 10.37 -25.23 -16.55
CA ASP A 508 11.57 -25.59 -15.77
C ASP A 508 11.32 -25.45 -14.26
N TYR A 509 10.67 -24.36 -13.86
CA TYR A 509 10.44 -24.08 -12.44
C TYR A 509 9.29 -24.89 -11.84
N THR A 510 8.26 -25.22 -12.62
CA THR A 510 7.03 -25.83 -12.11
C THR A 510 6.74 -27.24 -12.60
N ASN A 511 7.43 -27.74 -13.63
CA ASN A 511 7.07 -28.95 -14.36
C ASN A 511 5.62 -28.94 -14.88
N SER A 512 5.13 -27.77 -15.30
CA SER A 512 3.76 -27.59 -15.80
C SER A 512 3.50 -28.42 -17.06
N SER A 513 2.54 -29.35 -16.98
CA SER A 513 2.05 -30.07 -18.16
C SER A 513 1.37 -29.14 -19.16
N ARG A 514 0.73 -28.06 -18.69
CA ARG A 514 0.08 -27.06 -19.55
C ARG A 514 1.12 -26.33 -20.41
N ALA A 515 2.22 -25.88 -19.80
CA ALA A 515 3.32 -25.25 -20.51
C ALA A 515 3.97 -26.20 -21.52
N ALA A 516 4.21 -27.45 -21.12
CA ALA A 516 4.78 -28.48 -22.01
C ALA A 516 3.92 -28.67 -23.27
N THR A 517 2.60 -28.87 -23.12
CA THR A 517 1.68 -29.03 -24.25
C THR A 517 1.66 -27.81 -25.17
N ILE A 518 1.71 -26.59 -24.61
CA ILE A 518 1.75 -25.37 -25.43
C ILE A 518 3.05 -25.30 -26.24
N LEU A 519 4.18 -25.69 -25.64
CA LEU A 519 5.51 -25.66 -26.25
C LEU A 519 5.72 -26.77 -27.30
N GLU A 520 5.14 -27.96 -27.12
CA GLU A 520 5.25 -29.08 -28.07
C GLU A 520 4.84 -28.67 -29.50
N ASP A 521 3.72 -27.95 -29.63
CA ASP A 521 3.19 -27.44 -30.90
C ASP A 521 3.29 -25.91 -31.00
N TRP A 522 4.41 -25.32 -30.57
CA TRP A 522 4.58 -23.87 -30.45
C TRP A 522 4.20 -23.08 -31.71
N ASN A 523 4.55 -23.56 -32.92
CA ASN A 523 4.24 -22.87 -34.17
C ASN A 523 2.74 -22.67 -34.42
N ILE A 524 1.91 -23.58 -33.88
CA ILE A 524 0.45 -23.49 -33.94
C ILE A 524 -0.05 -22.69 -32.73
N ASN A 525 0.38 -23.07 -31.53
CA ASN A 525 -0.14 -22.51 -30.29
C ASN A 525 0.21 -21.03 -30.09
N LYS A 526 1.34 -20.54 -30.64
CA LYS A 526 1.71 -19.13 -30.57
C LYS A 526 0.64 -18.19 -31.17
N LYS A 527 -0.14 -18.68 -32.13
CA LYS A 527 -1.23 -17.93 -32.79
C LYS A 527 -2.51 -17.85 -31.97
N LYS A 528 -2.58 -18.57 -30.86
CA LYS A 528 -3.74 -18.59 -29.95
C LYS A 528 -3.57 -17.68 -28.74
N PHE A 529 -2.52 -16.86 -28.76
CA PHE A 529 -2.31 -15.82 -27.76
C PHE A 529 -2.88 -14.50 -28.25
N ILE A 530 -3.39 -13.71 -27.31
CA ILE A 530 -3.72 -12.30 -27.52
C ILE A 530 -2.89 -11.44 -26.57
N LYS A 531 -2.47 -10.28 -27.06
CA LYS A 531 -1.76 -9.26 -26.30
C LYS A 531 -2.74 -8.20 -25.84
N VAL A 532 -2.67 -7.84 -24.56
CA VAL A 532 -3.45 -6.74 -23.97
C VAL A 532 -2.47 -5.67 -23.53
N MET A 533 -2.64 -4.46 -24.07
CA MET A 533 -1.73 -3.35 -23.81
C MET A 533 -2.45 -2.01 -23.72
N PRO A 534 -2.09 -1.11 -22.77
CA PRO A 534 -2.71 0.20 -22.66
C PRO A 534 -2.33 1.13 -23.82
N THR A 535 -3.32 1.86 -24.36
CA THR A 535 -3.12 2.74 -25.52
C THR A 535 -2.13 3.87 -25.22
N ASP A 536 -2.25 4.54 -24.07
CA ASP A 536 -1.35 5.63 -23.70
C ASP A 536 0.06 5.14 -23.38
N TYR A 537 0.19 3.94 -22.83
CA TYR A 537 1.49 3.31 -22.62
C TYR A 537 2.19 2.98 -23.94
N LYS A 538 1.45 2.44 -24.91
CA LYS A 538 1.94 2.20 -26.28
C LYS A 538 2.42 3.49 -26.94
N ARG A 539 1.67 4.58 -26.82
CA ARG A 539 2.10 5.90 -27.31
C ARG A 539 3.37 6.39 -26.62
N ALA A 540 3.46 6.25 -25.30
CA ALA A 540 4.64 6.64 -24.54
C ALA A 540 5.88 5.84 -24.96
N LEU A 541 5.76 4.52 -25.16
CA LEU A 541 6.85 3.68 -25.64
C LEU A 541 7.30 4.06 -27.05
N ALA A 542 6.38 4.31 -27.97
CA ALA A 542 6.72 4.75 -29.32
C ALA A 542 7.46 6.10 -29.34
N LEU A 543 7.08 7.03 -28.45
CA LEU A 543 7.80 8.29 -28.27
C LEU A 543 9.21 8.08 -27.72
N LEU A 544 9.35 7.24 -26.69
CA LEU A 544 10.66 6.92 -26.11
C LEU A 544 11.59 6.19 -27.08
N GLU A 545 11.07 5.26 -27.89
CA GLU A 545 11.84 4.60 -28.95
C GLU A 545 12.34 5.62 -29.98
N LYS A 546 11.47 6.54 -30.41
CA LYS A 546 11.84 7.61 -31.33
C LYS A 546 12.89 8.56 -30.75
N GLU A 547 12.72 8.99 -29.50
CA GLU A 547 13.71 9.83 -28.80
C GLU A 547 15.06 9.12 -28.64
N ALA A 548 15.05 7.81 -28.36
CA ALA A 548 16.27 7.01 -28.24
C ALA A 548 16.96 6.76 -29.59
N GLU A 549 16.20 6.70 -30.70
CA GLU A 549 16.75 6.65 -32.05
C GLU A 549 17.36 8.01 -32.45
N GLU A 550 16.69 9.12 -32.15
CA GLU A 550 17.21 10.47 -32.40
C GLU A 550 18.47 10.76 -31.58
N ALA A 551 18.53 10.33 -30.30
CA ALA A 551 19.70 10.47 -29.45
C ALA A 551 20.90 9.56 -29.83
N LYS A 552 20.71 8.60 -30.74
CA LYS A 552 21.81 7.80 -31.32
C LYS A 552 22.35 8.40 -32.63
N ILE A 553 21.64 9.38 -33.19
CA ILE A 553 21.99 10.04 -34.45
C ILE A 553 22.82 11.32 -34.20
N ASP A 554 22.70 11.91 -33.00
CA ASP A 554 23.66 12.87 -32.42
C ASP A 554 24.81 12.16 -31.69
#